data_AF-W1YRK0-F1
#
_entry.id   AF-W1YRK0-F1
#
_cell.length_a   1.000
_cell.length_b   1.000
_cell.length_c   1.000
_cell.angle_alpha   90.00
_cell.angle_beta   90.00
_cell.angle_gamma   90.00
#
_symmetry.space_group_name_H-M   'P 1'
#
loop_
_entity.id
_entity.type
_entity.pdbx_description
1 polymer ?
#
loop_
_entity_poly.entity_id
_entity_poly.type
_entity_poly.pdbx_seq_one_letter_code
_entity_poly.pdbx_strand_id
1 'polypeptide(L)'
;DYDELKKVLKDIGREDIMILCDSAHSFGAKYKGKPVGSQCDFHSFSFHAVKNLTTAEGGALTFKDNNYKGNEDLLKYLRFTAMHGQSKDALSKMKAGAL
;
A
#
# COMPACT_ATOMS: atom_id res chain seq x y z
N ASP A 1 -6.57 -5.07 -17.49
CA ASP A 1 -5.14 -4.86 -17.75
C ASP A 1 -4.76 -3.51 -17.14
N TYR A 2 -3.73 -3.46 -16.27
CA TYR A 2 -3.35 -2.22 -15.58
C TYR A 2 -2.75 -1.17 -16.52
N ASP A 3 -2.09 -1.62 -17.60
CA ASP A 3 -1.42 -0.76 -18.56
C ASP A 3 -2.45 -0.07 -19.46
N GLU A 4 -3.46 -0.81 -19.91
CA GLU A 4 -4.63 -0.28 -20.62
C GLU A 4 -5.35 0.79 -19.80
N LEU A 5 -5.61 0.53 -18.51
CA LEU A 5 -6.28 1.50 -17.63
C LEU A 5 -5.48 2.81 -17.50
N LYS A 6 -4.17 2.71 -17.28
CA LYS A 6 -3.29 3.88 -17.20
C LYS A 6 -3.25 4.65 -18.51
N LYS A 7 -3.23 3.94 -19.64
CA LYS A 7 -3.29 4.55 -20.96
C LYS A 7 -4.57 5.35 -21.14
N VAL A 8 -5.73 4.78 -20.80
CA VAL A 8 -7.02 5.50 -20.87
C VAL A 8 -6.99 6.76 -20.03
N LEU A 9 -6.53 6.70 -18.77
CA LEU A 9 -6.44 7.88 -17.91
C LEU A 9 -5.52 8.95 -18.49
N LYS A 10 -4.40 8.55 -19.09
CA LYS A 10 -3.49 9.47 -19.77
C LYS A 10 -4.14 10.12 -21.00
N ASP A 11 -4.83 9.34 -21.83
CA ASP A 11 -5.45 9.81 -23.07
C ASP A 11 -6.56 10.85 -22.80
N ILE A 12 -7.26 10.74 -21.66
CA ILE A 12 -8.29 11.71 -21.24
C ILE A 12 -7.74 12.82 -20.32
N GLY A 13 -6.42 12.88 -20.09
CA GLY A 13 -5.79 13.87 -19.22
C GLY A 13 -6.17 13.77 -17.74
N ARG A 14 -6.49 12.56 -17.27
CA ARG A 14 -6.95 12.26 -15.90
C ARG A 14 -5.97 11.41 -15.08
N GLU A 15 -4.66 11.65 -15.26
CA GLU A 15 -3.61 11.05 -14.41
C GLU A 15 -3.69 11.56 -12.95
N ASP A 16 -4.55 12.56 -12.66
CA ASP A 16 -4.95 12.98 -11.32
C ASP A 16 -5.83 11.95 -10.59
N ILE A 17 -6.41 10.97 -11.30
CA ILE A 17 -7.18 9.89 -10.68
C ILE A 17 -6.20 8.85 -10.12
N MET A 18 -6.34 8.54 -8.83
CA MET A 18 -5.55 7.49 -8.18
C MET A 18 -6.08 6.10 -8.54
N ILE A 19 -5.17 5.18 -8.85
CA ILE A 19 -5.46 3.76 -9.01
C ILE A 19 -5.03 3.00 -7.75
N LEU A 20 -6.01 2.58 -6.97
CA LEU A 20 -5.82 1.65 -5.86
C LEU A 20 -6.32 0.25 -6.26
N CYS A 21 -5.47 -0.74 -6.09
CA CYS A 21 -5.75 -2.11 -6.48
C CYS A 21 -5.92 -3.01 -5.26
N ASP A 22 -7.11 -3.59 -5.10
CA ASP A 22 -7.34 -4.65 -4.12
C ASP A 22 -6.56 -5.90 -4.55
N SER A 23 -5.55 -6.22 -3.75
CA SER A 23 -4.64 -7.36 -3.95
C SER A 23 -4.73 -8.34 -2.78
N ALA A 24 -5.85 -8.37 -2.07
CA ALA A 24 -6.04 -9.17 -0.87
C ALA A 24 -5.74 -10.67 -1.06
N HIS A 25 -5.99 -11.22 -2.25
CA HIS A 25 -5.73 -12.62 -2.61
C HIS A 25 -4.55 -12.80 -3.57
N SER A 26 -3.79 -11.75 -3.85
CA SER A 26 -2.80 -11.73 -4.93
C SER A 26 -1.36 -11.68 -4.42
N PHE A 27 -1.14 -11.84 -3.11
CA PHE A 27 0.21 -11.94 -2.55
C PHE A 27 0.96 -13.13 -3.18
N GLY A 28 2.16 -12.87 -3.70
CA GLY A 28 2.98 -13.86 -4.43
C GLY A 28 2.65 -14.02 -5.92
N ALA A 29 1.55 -13.43 -6.42
CA ALA A 29 1.21 -13.48 -7.84
C ALA A 29 2.14 -12.59 -8.69
N LYS A 30 2.13 -12.82 -10.01
CA LYS A 30 2.85 -12.00 -10.99
C LYS A 30 1.93 -11.49 -12.08
N TYR A 31 2.10 -10.24 -12.47
CA TYR A 31 1.49 -9.62 -13.63
C TYR A 31 2.57 -9.29 -14.66
N LYS A 32 2.45 -9.83 -15.89
CA LYS A 32 3.46 -9.67 -16.96
C LYS A 32 4.90 -9.89 -16.47
N GLY A 33 5.09 -10.97 -15.69
CA GLY A 33 6.39 -11.35 -15.12
C GLY A 33 6.84 -10.58 -13.88
N LYS A 34 6.18 -9.48 -13.51
CA LYS A 34 6.51 -8.66 -12.33
C LYS A 34 5.63 -9.02 -11.12
N PRO A 35 6.15 -9.06 -9.88
CA PRO A 35 5.33 -9.31 -8.69
C PRO A 35 4.17 -8.32 -8.57
N VAL A 36 3.00 -8.81 -8.16
CA VAL A 36 1.86 -7.96 -7.82
C VAL A 36 2.21 -7.08 -6.63
N GLY A 37 1.86 -5.80 -6.70
CA GLY A 37 2.16 -4.80 -5.67
C GLY A 37 2.83 -3.52 -6.19
N SER A 38 3.12 -3.46 -7.49
CA SER A 38 3.82 -2.34 -8.13
C SER A 38 3.16 -1.88 -9.44
N GLN A 39 1.97 -2.40 -9.76
CA GLN A 39 1.29 -2.12 -11.02
C GLN A 39 0.44 -0.86 -10.92
N CYS A 40 -0.16 -0.58 -9.77
CA CYS A 40 -1.02 0.57 -9.50
C CYS A 40 -0.28 1.61 -8.62
N ASP A 41 -0.92 2.73 -8.30
CA ASP A 41 -0.36 3.71 -7.37
C ASP A 41 -0.28 3.10 -5.96
N PHE A 42 -1.33 2.36 -5.60
CA PHE A 42 -1.43 1.62 -4.35
C PHE A 42 -1.91 0.19 -4.57
N HIS A 43 -1.43 -0.73 -3.74
CA HIS A 43 -2.02 -2.06 -3.60
C HIS A 43 -2.32 -2.36 -2.14
N SER A 44 -3.52 -2.86 -1.85
CA SER A 44 -3.88 -3.37 -0.53
C SER A 44 -3.79 -4.89 -0.49
N PHE A 45 -3.22 -5.44 0.57
CA PHE A 45 -3.11 -6.86 0.83
C PHE A 45 -3.81 -7.22 2.13
N SER A 46 -4.34 -8.43 2.21
CA SER A 46 -4.93 -8.98 3.42
C SER A 46 -4.13 -10.20 3.84
N PHE A 47 -3.88 -10.30 5.13
CA PHE A 47 -3.20 -11.42 5.78
C PHE A 47 -4.11 -12.13 6.78
N HIS A 48 -5.42 -12.03 6.58
CA HIS A 48 -6.43 -12.77 7.34
C HIS A 48 -6.22 -14.30 7.19
N ALA A 49 -6.73 -15.09 8.14
CA ALA A 49 -6.51 -16.54 8.28
C ALA A 49 -6.74 -17.38 7.01
N VAL A 50 -7.63 -16.95 6.11
CA VAL A 50 -7.97 -17.67 4.87
C VAL A 50 -7.22 -17.16 3.62
N LYS A 51 -6.17 -16.35 3.80
CA LYS A 51 -5.37 -15.78 2.70
C LYS A 51 -4.09 -16.59 2.45
N ASN A 52 -3.51 -16.43 1.25
CA ASN A 52 -2.32 -17.17 0.80
C ASN A 52 -1.09 -16.96 1.70
N LEU A 53 -0.97 -15.77 2.29
CA LEU A 53 -0.03 -15.45 3.37
C LEU A 53 -0.87 -14.92 4.53
N THR A 54 -0.65 -15.44 5.74
CA THR A 54 -1.44 -15.04 6.92
C THR A 54 -0.57 -14.65 8.11
N THR A 55 -1.08 -13.69 8.88
CA THR A 55 -0.57 -13.28 10.20
C THR A 55 -1.65 -13.47 11.28
N ALA A 56 -2.55 -14.44 11.07
CA ALA A 56 -3.88 -14.55 11.69
C ALA A 56 -4.81 -13.40 11.29
N GLU A 57 -4.44 -12.18 11.66
CA GLU A 57 -5.09 -10.93 11.25
C GLU A 57 -4.06 -9.96 10.71
N GLY A 58 -4.47 -9.11 9.76
CA GLY A 58 -3.63 -8.02 9.29
C GLY A 58 -3.74 -7.75 7.79
N GLY A 59 -2.87 -6.86 7.33
CA GLY A 59 -2.77 -6.47 5.94
C GLY A 59 -1.55 -5.60 5.69
N ALA A 60 -1.36 -5.21 4.43
CA ALA A 60 -0.32 -4.29 4.03
C ALA A 60 -0.82 -3.37 2.93
N LEU A 61 -0.16 -2.21 2.82
CA LEU A 61 -0.31 -1.30 1.71
C LEU A 61 1.07 -1.14 1.06
N THR A 62 1.15 -1.27 -0.26
CA THR A 62 2.35 -0.93 -1.02
C THR A 62 2.07 0.27 -1.91
N PHE A 63 3.09 1.10 -2.10
CA PHE A 63 3.09 2.29 -2.93
C PHE A 63 4.53 2.55 -3.41
N LYS A 64 4.69 3.32 -4.47
CA LYS A 64 6.00 3.51 -5.13
C LYS A 64 6.81 4.68 -4.59
N ASP A 65 6.16 5.80 -4.39
CA ASP A 65 6.83 7.06 -4.05
C ASP A 65 6.38 7.54 -2.68
N ASN A 66 7.34 7.92 -1.85
CA ASN A 66 7.04 8.52 -0.55
C ASN A 66 6.61 9.99 -0.71
N ASN A 67 6.88 10.60 -1.87
CA ASN A 67 6.31 11.85 -2.30
C ASN A 67 5.14 11.60 -3.27
N TYR A 68 3.91 11.76 -2.81
CA TYR A 68 2.73 11.51 -3.65
C TYR A 68 1.73 12.66 -3.56
N LYS A 69 1.45 13.30 -4.71
CA LYS A 69 0.48 14.39 -4.86
C LYS A 69 0.61 15.49 -3.80
N GLY A 70 1.85 15.91 -3.52
CA GLY A 70 2.15 16.99 -2.57
C GLY A 70 2.31 16.56 -1.12
N ASN A 71 2.19 15.26 -0.82
CA ASN A 71 2.58 14.72 0.48
C ASN A 71 4.02 14.20 0.40
N GLU A 72 4.96 14.95 1.00
CA GLU A 72 6.40 14.65 0.96
C GLU A 72 6.82 13.46 1.85
N ASP A 73 5.97 13.05 2.80
CA ASP A 73 6.23 11.91 3.68
C ASP A 73 4.96 11.05 3.87
N LEU A 74 4.57 10.43 2.76
CA LEU A 74 3.37 9.60 2.71
C LEU A 74 3.44 8.42 3.69
N LEU A 75 4.59 7.79 3.86
CA LEU A 75 4.79 6.68 4.81
C LEU A 75 4.47 7.10 6.24
N LYS A 76 4.98 8.26 6.67
CA LYS A 76 4.67 8.79 8.00
C LYS A 76 3.19 9.09 8.15
N TYR A 77 2.57 9.71 7.14
CA TYR A 77 1.14 9.99 7.13
C TYR A 77 0.30 8.70 7.24
N LEU A 78 0.61 7.70 6.41
CA LEU A 78 -0.10 6.41 6.40
C LEU A 78 0.06 5.66 7.72
N ARG A 79 1.27 5.63 8.29
CA ARG A 79 1.51 5.01 9.60
C ARG A 79 0.72 5.71 10.70
N PHE A 80 0.78 7.05 10.74
CA PHE A 80 0.04 7.84 11.70
C PHE A 80 -1.46 7.57 11.63
N THR A 81 -2.03 7.57 10.42
CA THR A 81 -3.45 7.26 10.20
C THR A 81 -3.79 5.82 10.57
N ALA A 82 -2.99 4.83 10.18
CA ALA A 82 -3.20 3.42 10.51
C ALA A 82 -3.14 3.17 12.03
N MET A 83 -2.37 3.98 12.76
CA MET A 83 -2.27 3.93 14.21
C MET A 83 -3.25 4.88 14.93
N HIS A 84 -4.29 5.36 14.25
CA HIS A 84 -5.31 6.26 14.82
C HIS A 84 -4.70 7.50 15.50
N GLY A 85 -3.66 8.06 14.88
CA GLY A 85 -2.98 9.26 15.36
C GLY A 85 -1.90 9.02 16.41
N GLN A 86 -1.50 7.77 16.66
CA GLN A 86 -0.33 7.50 17.51
C GLN A 86 0.96 7.67 16.70
N SER A 87 1.87 8.49 17.21
CA SER A 87 3.18 8.75 16.60
C SER A 87 4.25 7.72 16.98
N LYS A 88 4.01 6.88 17.99
CA LYS A 88 4.92 5.82 18.44
C LYS A 88 4.31 4.45 18.18
N ASP A 89 5.01 3.63 17.41
CA ASP A 89 4.64 2.24 17.20
C ASP A 89 4.96 1.36 18.43
N ALA A 90 4.42 0.14 18.45
CA ALA A 90 4.59 -0.80 19.57
C ALA A 90 6.07 -1.18 19.78
N LEU A 91 6.84 -1.35 18.70
CA LEU A 91 8.26 -1.67 18.77
C LEU A 91 9.06 -0.53 19.42
N SER A 92 8.70 0.72 19.12
CA SER A 92 9.29 1.92 19.68
C SER A 92 9.01 2.04 21.18
N LYS A 93 7.84 1.56 21.64
CA LYS A 93 7.46 1.51 23.07
C LYS A 93 8.20 0.41 23.85
N MET A 94 8.71 -0.63 23.18
CA MET A 94 9.42 -1.75 23.82
C MET A 94 10.92 -1.51 24.00
N LYS A 95 11.49 -0.41 23.46
CA LYS A 95 12.89 -0.04 23.72
C LYS A 95 13.01 0.52 25.15
N ALA A 96 13.94 -0.02 25.94
CA ALA A 96 14.24 0.47 27.28
C ALA A 96 14.56 1.97 27.25
N GLY A 97 13.80 2.78 28.00
CA GLY A 97 13.94 4.25 28.04
C GLY A 97 12.95 5.03 27.17
N ALA A 98 12.03 4.38 26.46
CA ALA A 98 10.96 5.06 25.75
C ALA A 98 9.84 5.50 26.72
N LEU A 99 9.98 6.71 27.30
CA LEU A 99 8.86 7.50 27.84
C LEU A 99 8.09 8.12 26.69
#